data_AF-A0A5C8CJB0-F1
#
_entry.id   AF-A0A5C8CJB0-F1
#
_cell.length_a   1.000
_cell.length_b   1.000
_cell.length_c   1.000
_cell.angle_alpha   90.00
_cell.angle_beta   90.00
_cell.angle_gamma   90.00
#
_symmetry.space_group_name_H-M   'P 1'
#
loop_
_entity.id
_entity.type
_entity.pdbx_description
1 polymer ?
#
loop_
_entity_poly.entity_id
_entity_poly.type
_entity_poly.pdbx_seq_one_letter_code
_entity_poly.pdbx_strand_id
1 'polypeptide(L)' 'MYCGKSSRDISNVAGGSCSNSPTGHHVPYEGDEKDKYSCMYCGKTSRDISNVAGGSCSSSPTKRHVPAV' A
#
# COMPACT_ATOMS: atom_id res chain seq x y z
N MET A 1 -0.36 -3.96 -0.20
CA MET A 1 -1.10 -2.73 0.15
C MET A 1 -1.37 -1.84 -1.07
N TYR A 2 -2.64 -1.56 -1.40
CA TYR A 2 -3.04 -0.85 -2.65
C TYR A 2 -3.94 0.38 -2.47
N CYS A 3 -4.39 0.71 -1.26
CA CYS A 3 -5.35 1.79 -1.04
C CYS A 3 -5.03 2.70 0.15
N GLY A 4 -3.89 2.48 0.83
CA GLY A 4 -3.47 3.28 1.99
C GLY A 4 -4.39 3.22 3.21
N LYS A 5 -5.32 2.26 3.30
CA LYS A 5 -6.10 2.01 4.52
C LYS A 5 -5.17 1.43 5.58
N SER A 6 -5.09 2.09 6.72
CA SER A 6 -4.49 1.56 7.94
C SER A 6 -5.60 1.10 8.89
N SER A 7 -5.40 -0.04 9.55
CA SER A 7 -6.26 -0.51 10.64
C SER A 7 -5.36 -1.25 11.63
N ARG A 8 -5.74 -1.20 12.92
CA ARG A 8 -4.98 -1.85 13.99
C ARG A 8 -5.05 -3.38 13.93
N ASP A 9 -6.04 -3.91 13.21
CA ASP A 9 -6.27 -5.34 13.03
C ASP A 9 -6.08 -5.74 11.57
N ILE A 10 -5.15 -6.66 11.31
CA ILE A 10 -4.92 -7.25 9.98
C ILE A 10 -6.21 -7.91 9.46
N SER A 11 -7.03 -8.49 10.34
CA SER A 11 -8.32 -9.09 9.99
C SER A 11 -9.31 -8.08 9.40
N ASN A 12 -9.31 -6.83 9.90
CA ASN A 12 -10.15 -5.76 9.36
C ASN A 12 -9.65 -5.26 7.99
N VAL A 13 -8.34 -5.32 7.76
CA VAL A 13 -7.75 -4.98 6.46
C VAL A 13 -8.04 -6.10 5.47
N ALA A 14 -7.60 -7.33 5.73
CA ALA A 14 -7.72 -8.47 4.83
C ALA A 14 -9.19 -8.84 4.51
N GLY A 15 -10.12 -8.62 5.45
CA GLY A 15 -11.55 -8.89 5.25
C GLY A 15 -12.29 -7.83 4.43
N GLY A 16 -11.70 -6.66 4.19
CA GLY A 16 -12.34 -5.57 3.46
C GLY A 16 -12.17 -5.68 1.95
N SER A 17 -13.25 -5.40 1.21
CA SER A 17 -13.21 -5.29 -0.25
C SER A 17 -12.47 -4.02 -0.69
N CYS A 18 -11.54 -4.19 -1.62
CA CYS A 18 -10.72 -3.13 -2.16
C CYS A 18 -10.74 -3.15 -3.68
N SER A 19 -11.58 -2.30 -4.29
CA SER A 19 -11.66 -2.13 -5.76
C SER A 19 -10.34 -1.69 -6.40
N ASN A 20 -9.42 -1.19 -5.58
CA ASN A 20 -8.09 -0.73 -6.00
C ASN A 20 -7.03 -1.84 -5.97
N SER A 21 -7.37 -3.01 -5.44
CA SER A 21 -6.50 -4.18 -5.44
C SER A 21 -6.87 -5.08 -6.62
N PRO A 22 -5.91 -5.65 -7.35
CA PRO A 22 -6.20 -6.59 -8.43
C PRO A 22 -6.93 -7.85 -7.94
N THR A 23 -6.76 -8.21 -6.66
CA THR A 23 -7.47 -9.33 -6.03
C THR A 23 -8.85 -8.94 -5.48
N GLY A 24 -9.23 -7.66 -5.55
CA GLY A 24 -10.49 -7.17 -4.97
C GLY A 24 -10.50 -7.06 -3.44
N HIS A 25 -9.38 -7.36 -2.76
CA HIS A 25 -9.25 -7.32 -1.30
C HIS A 25 -8.05 -6.46 -0.87
N HIS A 26 -8.10 -5.87 0.33
CA HIS A 26 -6.92 -5.17 0.82
C HIS A 26 -5.79 -6.16 1.08
N VAL A 27 -4.59 -5.77 0.65
CA VAL A 27 -3.37 -6.53 0.93
C VAL A 27 -2.62 -5.83 2.06
N PRO A 28 -2.28 -6.49 3.17
CA PRO A 28 -1.48 -5.90 4.23
C PRO A 28 -0.09 -5.48 3.73
N TYR A 29 0.59 -4.71 4.56
CA TYR A 29 2.02 -4.48 4.39
C TYR A 29 2.75 -5.40 5.36
N GLU A 30 3.64 -6.23 4.81
CA GLU A 30 4.37 -7.26 5.56
C GLU A 30 5.71 -6.75 6.12
N GLY A 31 6.03 -5.47 5.95
CA GLY A 31 7.26 -4.88 6.48
C GLY A 31 7.06 -4.24 7.85
N ASP A 32 8.16 -4.07 8.59
CA ASP A 32 8.19 -3.32 9.84
C ASP A 32 7.88 -1.83 9.64
N GLU A 33 7.49 -1.15 10.73
CA GLU A 33 7.35 0.30 10.72
C GLU A 33 8.69 0.98 10.41
N LYS A 34 8.75 1.68 9.27
CA LYS A 34 9.94 2.44 8.85
C LYS A 34 9.66 3.94 8.96
N ASP A 35 10.71 4.71 9.27
CA ASP A 35 10.67 6.18 9.23
C ASP A 35 10.25 6.74 7.86
N LYS A 36 10.54 5.99 6.79
CA LYS A 36 10.15 6.29 5.41
C LYS A 36 9.82 5.03 4.65
N TYR A 37 8.70 5.07 3.94
CA TYR A 37 8.27 4.05 3.00
C TYR A 37 8.59 4.52 1.59
N SER A 38 9.21 3.68 0.77
CA SER A 38 9.50 3.94 -0.64
C SER A 38 8.63 3.07 -1.54
N CYS A 39 8.28 3.54 -2.72
CA CYS A 39 7.61 2.72 -3.73
C CYS A 39 8.65 1.87 -4.48
N MET A 40 8.47 0.54 -4.53
CA MET A 40 9.40 -0.37 -5.22
C MET A 40 9.51 -0.10 -6.74
N TYR A 41 8.48 0.48 -7.36
CA TYR A 41 8.42 0.70 -8.81
C TYR A 41 8.97 2.05 -9.26
N CYS A 42 8.67 3.12 -8.51
CA CYS A 42 9.02 4.49 -8.92
C CYS A 42 9.94 5.21 -7.92
N GLY A 43 10.33 4.57 -6.82
CA GLY A 43 11.22 5.14 -5.80
C GLY A 43 10.61 6.25 -4.94
N LYS A 44 9.33 6.63 -5.12
CA LYS A 44 8.70 7.71 -4.36
C LYS A 44 8.66 7.38 -2.88
N THR A 45 9.16 8.27 -2.04
CA THR A 45 9.19 8.10 -0.58
C THR A 45 8.16 8.96 0.14
N SER A 46 7.50 8.42 1.17
CA SER A 46 6.74 9.21 2.16
C SER A 46 7.00 8.67 3.56
N ARG A 47 6.78 9.50 4.58
CA ARG A 47 6.91 9.09 6.00
C ARG A 47 5.78 8.17 6.44
N ASP A 48 4.63 8.28 5.78
CA ASP A 48 3.45 7.47 6.06
C ASP A 48 3.19 6.47 4.93
N ILE A 49 3.02 5.19 5.30
CA ILE A 49 2.73 4.13 4.33
C ILE A 49 1.39 4.34 3.63
N SER A 50 0.39 4.85 4.35
CA SER A 50 -0.91 5.22 3.81
C SER A 50 -0.79 6.27 2.72
N ASN A 51 0.16 7.19 2.86
CA ASN A 51 0.38 8.30 1.95
C ASN A 51 1.16 7.85 0.70
N VAL A 52 2.05 6.85 0.83
CA VAL A 52 2.60 6.14 -0.33
C VAL A 52 1.49 5.38 -1.04
N ALA A 53 0.85 4.41 -0.37
CA ALA A 53 -0.09 3.47 -0.99
C ALA A 53 -1.41 4.11 -1.48
N GLY A 54 -1.78 5.29 -0.96
CA GLY A 54 -2.93 6.06 -1.43
C GLY A 54 -2.73 6.77 -2.77
N GLY A 55 -1.48 6.97 -3.18
CA GLY A 55 -1.14 7.69 -4.41
C GLY A 55 -1.10 6.81 -5.67
N SER A 56 -1.18 7.46 -6.82
CA SER A 56 -1.08 6.85 -8.15
C SER A 56 0.38 6.72 -8.60
N CYS A 57 0.75 5.59 -9.18
CA CYS A 57 2.10 5.30 -9.66
C CYS A 57 2.06 4.74 -11.08
N SER A 58 2.47 5.54 -12.06
CA SER A 58 2.48 5.10 -13.48
C SER A 58 3.46 3.96 -13.76
N SER A 59 4.52 3.82 -12.96
CA SER A 59 5.52 2.75 -13.08
C SER A 59 5.07 1.42 -12.50
N SER A 60 3.97 1.40 -11.74
CA SER A 60 3.43 0.20 -11.13
C SER A 60 2.38 -0.44 -12.04
N PRO A 61 2.34 -1.78 -12.16
CA PRO A 61 1.35 -2.48 -12.98
C PRO A 61 -0.09 -2.21 -12.53
N THR A 62 -0.30 -1.92 -11.24
CA THR A 62 -1.62 -1.58 -10.69
C THR A 62 -1.93 -0.08 -10.71
N LYS A 63 -1.07 0.73 -11.36
CA LYS A 63 -1.13 2.20 -11.38
C LYS A 63 -1.12 2.85 -9.99
N ARG A 64 -0.64 2.15 -8.97
CA ARG A 64 -0.60 2.60 -7.56
C ARG A 64 0.73 2.29 -6.91
N HIS A 65 1.16 3.13 -5.97
CA HIS A 65 2.43 2.88 -5.29
C HIS A 65 2.35 1.61 -4.46
N VAL A 66 3.37 0.77 -4.60
CA VAL A 66 3.54 -0.43 -3.79
C VAL A 66 4.73 -0.19 -2.87
N PRO A 67 4.50 -0.07 -1.55
CA PRO A 67 5.57 0.09 -0.58
C PRO A 67 6.57 -1.07 -0.70
N ALA A 68 7.86 -0.74 -0.78
CA ALA A 68 8.92 -1.71 -0.63
C ALA A 68 8.94 -2.18 0.84
N VAL A 69 8.97 -3.50 1.01
CA VAL A 69 9.21 -4.15 2.30
C VAL A 69 10.68 -4.04 2.70
#